data_AF-A0A7R8VXA3-F1
#
_entry.id   AF-A0A7R8VXA3-F1
#
_cell.length_a   1.000
_cell.length_b   1.000
_cell.length_c   1.000
_cell.angle_alpha   90.00
_cell.angle_beta   90.00
_cell.angle_gamma   90.00
#
_symmetry.space_group_name_H-M   'P 1'
#
loop_
_entity.id
_entity.type
_entity.pdbx_description
1 polymer ?
#
loop_
_entity_poly.entity_id
_entity_poly.type
_entity_poly.pdbx_seq_one_letter_code
_entity_poly.pdbx_strand_id
1 'polypeptide(L)'
;MFTIQSGLLMSVIRTLSASESNEQRDREKAKLEKEYKRSDQRLDELVSTHDQDLTQVMQLFGKLSLRVTASREKIHAVKENLHACKMLLRCKRDELKKLWLEGIEHKHVLHLLEKIDELREVPSQLTGYLAKKHYLHATQQLVSALSLGEGSLEGVEALREVRVELQTKKQVIRGKTVFSKEF
;
A
#
# COMPACT_ATOMS: atom_id res chain seq x y z
N MET A 1 -23.02 -51.27 -11.10
CA MET A 1 -24.16 -51.29 -10.16
C MET A 1 -25.51 -51.38 -10.90
N PHE A 2 -25.65 -52.27 -11.90
CA PHE A 2 -26.83 -52.33 -12.79
C PHE A 2 -27.53 -53.70 -12.86
N THR A 3 -27.16 -54.65 -12.01
CA THR A 3 -27.60 -56.06 -12.12
C THR A 3 -28.83 -56.44 -11.29
N ILE A 4 -29.30 -55.58 -10.38
CA ILE A 4 -30.42 -55.91 -9.48
C ILE A 4 -31.77 -55.78 -10.19
N GLN A 5 -31.92 -54.80 -11.09
CA GLN A 5 -33.17 -54.54 -11.82
C GLN A 5 -33.48 -55.64 -12.87
N SER A 6 -32.45 -56.29 -13.41
CA SER A 6 -32.55 -57.39 -14.38
C SER A 6 -33.02 -58.69 -13.72
N GLY A 7 -32.68 -58.93 -12.44
CA GLY A 7 -33.05 -60.16 -11.73
C GLY A 7 -34.55 -60.27 -11.43
N LEU A 8 -35.17 -59.14 -11.06
CA LEU A 8 -36.61 -59.09 -10.77
C LEU A 8 -37.45 -59.31 -12.03
N LEU A 9 -37.08 -58.62 -13.13
CA LEU A 9 -37.74 -58.76 -14.43
C LEU A 9 -37.61 -60.20 -14.96
N MET A 10 -36.43 -60.81 -14.85
CA MET A 10 -36.19 -62.19 -15.25
C MET A 10 -36.92 -63.21 -14.37
N SER A 11 -37.09 -62.92 -13.08
CA SER A 11 -37.92 -63.74 -12.18
C SER A 11 -39.40 -63.65 -12.53
N VAL A 12 -39.92 -62.46 -12.82
CA VAL A 12 -41.31 -62.24 -13.27
C VAL A 12 -41.57 -62.94 -14.60
N ILE A 13 -40.66 -62.80 -15.58
CA ILE A 13 -40.76 -63.51 -16.87
C ILE A 13 -40.77 -65.03 -16.67
N ARG A 14 -39.91 -65.55 -15.78
CA ARG A 14 -39.84 -66.99 -15.48
C ARG A 14 -41.12 -67.49 -14.82
N THR A 15 -41.68 -66.76 -13.85
CA THR A 15 -42.91 -67.14 -13.13
C THR A 15 -44.14 -67.09 -14.05
N LEU A 16 -44.24 -66.07 -14.90
CA LEU A 16 -45.33 -65.94 -15.88
C LEU A 16 -45.23 -66.96 -17.03
N SER A 17 -44.01 -67.37 -17.41
CA SER A 17 -43.76 -68.37 -18.45
C SER A 17 -43.87 -69.82 -17.96
N ALA A 18 -43.60 -70.07 -16.67
CA ALA A 18 -43.77 -71.39 -16.04
C ALA A 18 -45.23 -71.69 -15.63
N SER A 19 -46.13 -70.72 -15.80
CA SER A 19 -47.56 -70.89 -15.51
C SER A 19 -48.24 -71.60 -16.68
N GLU A 20 -48.57 -72.88 -16.52
CA GLU A 20 -49.13 -73.75 -17.57
C GLU A 20 -50.59 -73.41 -17.97
N SER A 21 -51.33 -72.68 -17.13
CA SER A 21 -52.70 -72.23 -17.43
C SER A 21 -52.80 -70.71 -17.50
N ASN A 22 -53.65 -70.21 -18.40
CA ASN A 22 -53.92 -68.78 -18.56
C ASN A 22 -54.42 -68.15 -17.25
N GLU A 23 -55.21 -68.90 -16.46
CA GLU A 23 -55.72 -68.46 -15.16
C GLU A 23 -54.61 -68.21 -14.13
N GLN A 24 -53.55 -69.04 -14.14
CA GLN A 24 -52.44 -68.90 -13.20
C GLN A 24 -51.57 -67.69 -13.57
N ARG A 25 -51.40 -67.43 -14.86
CA ARG A 25 -50.73 -66.22 -15.37
C ARG A 25 -51.48 -64.95 -15.01
N ASP A 26 -52.81 -64.98 -15.12
CA ASP A 26 -53.67 -63.85 -14.74
C ASP A 26 -53.63 -63.57 -13.23
N ARG A 27 -53.58 -64.61 -12.39
CA ARG A 27 -53.42 -64.47 -10.93
C ARG A 27 -52.08 -63.86 -10.54
N GLU A 28 -50.97 -64.33 -11.12
CA GLU A 28 -49.64 -63.80 -10.84
C GLU A 28 -49.49 -62.36 -11.36
N LYS A 29 -50.05 -62.05 -12.53
CA LYS A 29 -50.12 -60.68 -13.06
C LYS A 29 -50.92 -59.76 -12.13
N ALA A 30 -52.10 -60.18 -11.67
CA ALA A 30 -52.92 -59.40 -10.74
C ALA A 30 -52.21 -59.18 -9.40
N LYS A 31 -51.46 -60.16 -8.90
CA LYS A 31 -50.66 -60.04 -7.68
C LYS A 31 -49.52 -59.03 -7.86
N LEU A 32 -48.81 -59.08 -8.98
CA LEU A 32 -47.74 -58.12 -9.28
C LEU A 32 -48.27 -56.69 -9.44
N GLU A 33 -49.38 -56.52 -10.16
CA GLU A 33 -50.04 -55.21 -10.30
C GLU A 33 -50.47 -54.64 -8.94
N LYS A 34 -50.95 -55.50 -8.03
CA LYS A 34 -51.34 -55.11 -6.68
C LYS A 34 -50.15 -54.64 -5.85
N GLU A 35 -49.05 -55.40 -5.85
CA GLU A 35 -47.84 -55.01 -5.12
C GLU A 35 -47.17 -53.77 -5.72
N TYR A 36 -47.19 -53.62 -7.05
CA TYR A 36 -46.71 -52.42 -7.72
C TYR A 36 -47.51 -51.19 -7.29
N LYS A 37 -48.85 -51.25 -7.38
CA LYS A 37 -49.74 -50.16 -6.92
C LYS A 37 -49.52 -49.82 -5.45
N ARG A 38 -49.28 -50.83 -4.59
CA ARG A 38 -49.00 -50.62 -3.17
C ARG A 38 -47.67 -49.89 -2.95
N SER A 39 -46.64 -50.26 -3.71
CA SER A 39 -45.33 -49.59 -3.65
C SER A 39 -45.41 -48.15 -4.13
N ASP A 40 -46.16 -47.91 -5.20
CA ASP A 40 -46.37 -46.59 -5.80
C ASP A 40 -47.12 -45.65 -4.83
N GLN A 41 -48.23 -46.12 -4.25
CA GLN A 41 -48.97 -45.38 -3.23
C GLN A 41 -48.11 -45.04 -2.00
N ARG A 42 -47.27 -45.98 -1.54
CA ARG A 42 -46.38 -45.73 -0.42
C ARG A 42 -45.30 -44.70 -0.76
N LEU A 43 -44.82 -44.69 -2.01
CA LEU A 43 -43.87 -43.69 -2.48
C LEU A 43 -44.54 -42.31 -2.51
N ASP A 44 -45.74 -42.21 -3.06
CA ASP A 44 -46.51 -40.96 -3.13
C ASP A 44 -46.82 -40.40 -1.75
N GLU A 45 -47.24 -41.24 -0.80
CA GLU A 45 -47.46 -40.83 0.59
C GLU A 45 -46.17 -40.31 1.23
N LEU A 46 -45.05 -41.00 1.01
CA LEU A 46 -43.76 -40.59 1.58
C LEU A 46 -43.26 -39.27 0.99
N VAL A 47 -43.41 -39.09 -0.32
CA VAL A 47 -43.08 -37.86 -1.03
C VAL A 47 -43.98 -36.73 -0.56
N SER A 48 -45.30 -36.93 -0.53
CA SER A 48 -46.26 -35.93 -0.04
C SER A 48 -45.99 -35.52 1.40
N THR A 49 -45.53 -36.45 2.25
CA THR A 49 -45.19 -36.16 3.65
C THR A 49 -43.94 -35.28 3.78
N HIS A 50 -42.94 -35.45 2.90
CA HIS A 50 -41.64 -34.78 3.03
C HIS A 50 -41.39 -33.68 1.98
N ASP A 51 -42.34 -33.42 1.07
CA ASP A 51 -42.20 -32.44 -0.01
C ASP A 51 -41.98 -31.01 0.53
N GLN A 52 -42.70 -30.66 1.59
CA GLN A 52 -42.56 -29.35 2.26
C GLN A 52 -41.18 -29.19 2.89
N ASP A 53 -40.70 -30.21 3.60
CA ASP A 53 -39.38 -30.20 4.25
C ASP A 53 -38.26 -30.12 3.21
N LEU A 54 -38.37 -30.89 2.11
CA LEU A 54 -37.40 -30.86 1.02
C LEU A 54 -37.36 -29.47 0.36
N THR A 55 -38.54 -28.90 0.07
CA THR A 55 -38.65 -27.55 -0.49
C THR A 55 -38.04 -26.51 0.44
N GLN A 56 -38.30 -26.60 1.76
CA GLN A 56 -37.75 -25.70 2.75
C GLN A 56 -36.22 -25.81 2.82
N VAL A 57 -35.67 -27.02 2.84
CA VAL A 57 -34.22 -27.26 2.85
C VAL A 57 -33.56 -26.71 1.58
N MET A 58 -34.16 -26.93 0.40
CA MET A 58 -33.64 -26.40 -0.86
C MET A 58 -33.62 -24.86 -0.86
N GLN A 59 -34.69 -24.22 -0.37
CA GLN A 59 -34.75 -22.76 -0.24
C GLN A 59 -33.73 -22.22 0.75
N LEU A 60 -33.56 -22.87 1.91
CA LEU A 60 -32.57 -22.49 2.92
C LEU A 60 -31.15 -22.64 2.37
N PHE A 61 -30.87 -23.72 1.65
CA PHE A 61 -29.58 -23.93 1.01
C PHE A 61 -29.30 -22.86 -0.05
N GLY A 62 -30.29 -22.51 -0.88
CA GLY A 62 -30.17 -21.42 -1.84
C GLY A 62 -29.85 -20.07 -1.18
N LYS A 63 -30.58 -19.72 -0.11
CA LYS A 63 -30.32 -18.50 0.67
C LYS A 63 -28.94 -18.51 1.32
N LEU A 64 -28.52 -19.65 1.89
CA LEU A 64 -27.21 -19.80 2.51
C LEU A 64 -26.09 -19.66 1.47
N SER A 65 -26.22 -20.32 0.31
CA SER A 65 -25.27 -20.23 -0.79
C SER A 65 -25.10 -18.79 -1.27
N LEU A 66 -26.21 -18.08 -1.51
CA LEU A 66 -26.18 -16.66 -1.89
C LEU A 66 -25.50 -15.80 -0.83
N ARG A 67 -25.80 -16.00 0.47
CA ARG A 67 -25.16 -15.26 1.56
C ARG A 67 -23.65 -15.54 1.63
N VAL A 68 -23.23 -16.78 1.42
CA VAL A 68 -21.80 -17.17 1.41
C VAL A 68 -21.08 -16.51 0.24
N THR A 69 -21.66 -16.56 -0.96
CA THR A 69 -21.09 -15.92 -2.16
C THR A 69 -20.98 -14.41 -1.98
N ALA A 70 -22.06 -13.75 -1.54
CA ALA A 70 -22.05 -12.31 -1.28
C ALA A 70 -21.04 -11.91 -0.20
N SER A 71 -20.86 -12.75 0.83
CA SER A 71 -19.83 -12.53 1.86
C SER A 71 -18.42 -12.61 1.27
N ARG A 72 -18.15 -13.62 0.42
CA ARG A 72 -16.86 -13.78 -0.27
C ARG A 72 -16.55 -12.59 -1.16
N GLU A 73 -17.52 -12.12 -1.94
CA GLU A 73 -17.38 -10.93 -2.80
C GLU A 73 -17.08 -9.68 -1.98
N LYS A 74 -17.81 -9.47 -0.87
CA LYS A 74 -17.53 -8.35 0.04
C LYS A 74 -16.13 -8.40 0.63
N ILE A 75 -15.68 -9.58 1.07
CA ILE A 75 -14.32 -9.76 1.58
C ILE A 75 -13.28 -9.44 0.50
N HIS A 76 -13.52 -9.88 -0.74
CA HIS A 76 -12.64 -9.59 -1.87
C HIS A 76 -12.54 -8.08 -2.11
N ALA A 77 -13.68 -7.40 -2.21
CA ALA A 77 -13.73 -5.94 -2.42
C ALA A 77 -13.03 -5.17 -1.28
N VAL A 78 -13.25 -5.55 -0.02
CA VAL A 78 -12.57 -4.93 1.13
C VAL A 78 -11.05 -5.14 1.04
N LYS A 79 -10.60 -6.33 0.65
CA LYS A 79 -9.17 -6.64 0.49
C LYS A 79 -8.53 -5.80 -0.61
N GLU A 80 -9.20 -5.64 -1.75
CA GLU A 80 -8.74 -4.81 -2.86
C GLU A 80 -8.68 -3.33 -2.47
N ASN A 81 -9.72 -2.81 -1.82
CA ASN A 81 -9.74 -1.44 -1.33
C ASN A 81 -8.62 -1.19 -0.31
N LEU A 82 -8.41 -2.10 0.63
CA LEU A 82 -7.32 -2.00 1.60
C LEU A 82 -5.94 -2.02 0.90
N HIS A 83 -5.78 -2.84 -0.14
CA HIS A 83 -4.56 -2.86 -0.93
C HIS A 83 -4.33 -1.52 -1.64
N ALA A 84 -5.36 -0.96 -2.28
CA ALA A 84 -5.29 0.36 -2.91
C ALA A 84 -4.94 1.46 -1.90
N CYS A 85 -5.60 1.50 -0.74
CA CYS A 85 -5.27 2.44 0.33
C CYS A 85 -3.82 2.29 0.80
N LYS A 86 -3.33 1.06 0.97
CA LYS A 86 -1.94 0.79 1.34
C LYS A 86 -0.96 1.34 0.30
N MET A 87 -1.27 1.23 -0.98
CA MET A 87 -0.44 1.78 -2.06
C MET A 87 -0.44 3.31 -2.03
N LEU A 88 -1.60 3.94 -1.90
CA LEU A 88 -1.71 5.40 -1.78
C LEU A 88 -0.93 5.95 -0.58
N LEU A 89 -1.03 5.29 0.58
CA LEU A 89 -0.27 5.66 1.77
C LEU A 89 1.24 5.53 1.57
N ARG A 90 1.70 4.50 0.83
CA ARG A 90 3.12 4.37 0.47
C ARG A 90 3.57 5.52 -0.42
N CYS A 91 2.83 5.84 -1.47
CA CYS A 91 3.12 6.97 -2.34
C CYS A 91 3.19 8.28 -1.55
N LYS A 92 2.21 8.54 -0.66
CA LYS A 92 2.21 9.74 0.19
C LYS A 92 3.37 9.80 1.17
N ARG A 93 3.76 8.68 1.77
CA ARG A 93 4.93 8.61 2.63
C ARG A 93 6.22 8.92 1.85
N ASP A 94 6.36 8.38 0.64
CA ASP A 94 7.55 8.56 -0.17
C ASP A 94 7.65 10.02 -0.68
N GLU A 95 6.51 10.64 -1.04
CA GLU A 95 6.39 12.07 -1.33
C GLU A 95 6.79 12.94 -0.13
N LEU A 96 6.29 12.62 1.07
CA LEU A 96 6.66 13.35 2.29
C LEU A 96 8.16 13.25 2.60
N LYS A 97 8.76 12.06 2.40
CA LYS A 97 10.20 11.87 2.58
C LYS A 97 11.01 12.72 1.60
N LYS A 98 10.55 12.81 0.34
CA LYS A 98 11.16 13.68 -0.66
C LYS A 98 11.09 15.15 -0.24
N LEU A 99 9.91 15.64 0.13
CA LEU A 99 9.72 17.02 0.60
C LEU A 99 10.56 17.34 1.85
N TRP A 100 10.72 16.37 2.76
CA TRP A 100 11.56 16.54 3.94
C TRP A 100 13.05 16.69 3.58
N LEU A 101 13.55 15.88 2.63
CA LEU A 101 14.92 16.01 2.13
C LEU A 101 15.14 17.36 1.43
N GLU A 102 14.23 17.74 0.53
CA GLU A 102 14.24 19.06 -0.13
C GLU A 102 14.21 20.18 0.91
N GLY A 103 13.41 20.05 1.98
CA GLY A 103 13.37 21.01 3.08
C GLY A 103 14.69 21.14 3.84
N ILE A 104 15.45 20.05 4.01
CA ILE A 104 16.80 20.10 4.61
C ILE A 104 17.78 20.80 3.67
N GLU A 105 17.75 20.46 2.39
CA GLU A 105 18.60 21.08 1.37
C GLU A 105 18.33 22.60 1.30
N HIS A 106 17.06 23.00 1.27
CA HIS A 106 16.68 24.41 1.25
C HIS A 106 17.15 25.16 2.50
N LYS A 107 17.07 24.55 3.70
CA LYS A 107 17.63 25.14 4.92
C LYS A 107 19.14 25.31 4.83
N HIS A 108 19.84 24.32 4.27
CA HIS A 108 21.28 24.43 4.07
C HIS A 108 21.64 25.54 3.10
N VAL A 109 20.92 25.64 1.97
CA VAL A 109 21.08 26.72 0.99
C VAL A 109 20.82 28.09 1.62
N LEU A 110 19.75 28.25 2.41
CA LEU A 110 19.48 29.50 3.14
C LEU A 110 20.62 29.87 4.10
N HIS A 111 21.14 28.90 4.87
CA HIS A 111 22.29 29.13 5.75
C HIS A 111 23.55 29.57 4.98
N LEU A 112 23.77 29.02 3.79
CA LEU A 112 24.85 29.49 2.91
C LEU A 112 24.59 30.91 2.41
N LEU A 113 23.36 31.24 2.02
CA LEU A 113 23.00 32.58 1.56
C LEU A 113 23.18 33.62 2.67
N GLU A 114 22.78 33.32 3.90
CA GLU A 114 23.01 34.18 5.06
C GLU A 114 24.51 34.45 5.27
N LYS A 115 25.34 33.41 5.21
CA LYS A 115 26.81 33.55 5.28
C LYS A 115 27.40 34.39 4.15
N ILE A 116 26.83 34.29 2.94
CA ILE A 116 27.24 35.11 1.79
C ILE A 116 26.89 36.57 2.04
N ASP A 117 25.70 36.87 2.53
CA ASP A 117 25.28 38.24 2.87
C ASP A 117 26.12 38.81 4.01
N GLU A 118 26.39 38.05 5.07
CA GLU A 118 27.30 38.44 6.15
C GLU A 118 28.69 38.81 5.59
N LEU A 119 29.25 37.95 4.72
CA LEU A 119 30.56 38.20 4.13
C LEU A 119 30.57 39.45 3.24
N ARG A 120 29.46 39.75 2.55
CA ARG A 120 29.31 40.97 1.72
C ARG A 120 29.32 42.25 2.57
N GLU A 121 28.80 42.20 3.81
CA GLU A 121 28.76 43.36 4.71
C GLU A 121 30.08 43.57 5.48
N VAL A 122 30.92 42.55 5.63
CA VAL A 122 32.20 42.66 6.38
C VAL A 122 33.13 43.78 5.87
N PRO A 123 33.34 43.98 4.55
CA PRO A 123 34.19 45.07 4.05
C PRO A 123 33.71 46.46 4.48
N SER A 124 32.40 46.72 4.50
CA SER A 124 31.85 48.01 4.92
C SER A 124 32.10 48.24 6.42
N GLN A 125 31.86 47.21 7.24
CA GLN A 125 32.10 47.24 8.69
C GLN A 125 33.58 47.42 9.05
N LEU A 126 34.48 46.76 8.33
CA LEU A 126 35.93 46.92 8.45
C LEU A 126 36.37 48.37 8.25
N THR A 127 35.79 49.07 7.27
CA THR A 127 36.07 50.49 7.02
C THR A 127 35.69 51.34 8.23
N GLY A 128 34.54 51.04 8.86
CA GLY A 128 34.09 51.71 10.09
C GLY A 128 34.99 51.46 11.30
N TYR A 129 35.43 50.22 11.51
CA TYR A 129 36.37 49.90 12.60
C TYR A 129 37.76 50.51 12.39
N LEU A 130 38.22 50.58 11.14
CA LEU A 130 39.47 51.24 10.77
C LEU A 130 39.43 52.75 11.02
N ALA A 131 38.30 53.40 10.73
CA ALA A 131 38.11 54.82 11.03
C ALA A 131 38.16 55.11 12.55
N LYS A 132 37.63 54.20 13.37
CA LYS A 132 37.61 54.29 14.84
C LYS A 132 38.90 53.78 15.52
N LYS A 133 39.93 53.39 14.76
CA LYS A 133 41.21 52.82 15.25
C LYS A 133 41.06 51.53 16.09
N HIS A 134 39.95 50.79 15.97
CA HIS A 134 39.73 49.52 16.66
C HIS A 134 40.38 48.34 15.89
N TYR A 135 41.71 48.34 15.82
CA TYR A 135 42.47 47.40 14.98
C TYR A 135 42.35 45.93 15.42
N LEU A 136 42.21 45.66 16.72
CA LEU A 136 42.07 44.30 17.24
C LEU A 136 40.77 43.65 16.74
N HIS A 137 39.66 44.37 16.86
CA HIS A 137 38.34 43.87 16.48
C HIS A 137 38.22 43.74 14.94
N ALA A 138 38.76 44.73 14.20
CA ALA A 138 38.88 44.66 12.75
C ALA A 138 39.68 43.43 12.28
N THR A 139 40.79 43.11 12.96
CA THR A 139 41.63 41.96 12.59
C THR A 139 40.93 40.64 12.90
N GLN A 140 40.27 40.52 14.05
CA GLN A 140 39.48 39.32 14.39
C GLN A 140 38.37 39.08 13.36
N GLN A 141 37.59 40.12 13.04
CA GLN A 141 36.51 40.03 12.07
C GLN A 141 37.01 39.68 10.66
N LEU A 142 38.16 40.24 10.25
CA LEU A 142 38.77 39.95 8.96
C LEU A 142 39.28 38.50 8.87
N VAL A 143 39.90 37.98 9.93
CA VAL A 143 40.38 36.59 9.96
C VAL A 143 39.21 35.61 9.89
N SER A 144 38.13 35.86 10.63
CA SER A 144 36.90 35.06 10.58
C SER A 144 36.21 35.11 9.21
N ALA A 145 36.21 36.28 8.55
CA ALA A 145 35.63 36.43 7.22
C ALA A 145 36.45 35.73 6.12
N LEU A 146 37.78 35.80 6.20
CA LEU A 146 38.68 35.12 5.26
C LEU A 146 38.58 33.59 5.40
N SER A 147 38.50 33.06 6.62
CA SER A 147 38.34 31.61 6.82
C SER A 147 36.98 31.08 6.33
N LEU A 148 35.91 31.89 6.44
CA LEU A 148 34.60 31.57 5.88
C LEU A 148 34.61 31.57 4.34
N GLY A 149 35.30 32.56 3.75
CA GLY A 149 35.41 32.75 2.29
C GLY A 149 36.30 31.73 1.57
N GLU A 150 37.34 31.22 2.24
CA GLU A 150 38.25 30.17 1.76
C GLU A 150 37.72 28.75 2.06
N GLY A 151 36.72 28.60 2.94
CA GLY A 151 36.11 27.32 3.28
C GLY A 151 34.82 27.04 2.49
N SER A 152 33.67 27.09 3.17
CA SER A 152 32.35 26.76 2.58
C SER A 152 31.95 27.59 1.36
N LEU A 153 32.61 28.73 1.10
CA LEU A 153 32.23 29.68 0.04
C LEU A 153 33.29 29.83 -1.07
N GLU A 154 34.30 28.95 -1.11
CA GLU A 154 35.44 29.05 -2.05
C GLU A 154 34.97 29.05 -3.52
N GLY A 155 34.00 28.20 -3.87
CA GLY A 155 33.47 28.06 -5.23
C GLY A 155 32.48 29.15 -5.68
N VAL A 156 32.12 30.10 -4.81
CA VAL A 156 31.16 31.17 -5.17
C VAL A 156 31.90 32.27 -5.93
N GLU A 157 31.71 32.36 -7.25
CA GLU A 157 32.38 33.33 -8.12
C GLU A 157 31.99 34.78 -7.82
N ALA A 158 30.74 35.01 -7.43
CA ALA A 158 30.22 36.33 -7.03
C ALA A 158 30.95 36.93 -5.81
N LEU A 159 31.61 36.11 -4.98
CA LEU A 159 32.39 36.56 -3.83
C LEU A 159 33.87 36.86 -4.15
N ARG A 160 34.29 36.71 -5.41
CA ARG A 160 35.70 36.92 -5.80
C ARG A 160 36.17 38.34 -5.52
N GLU A 161 35.37 39.34 -5.86
CA GLU A 161 35.72 40.76 -5.65
C GLU A 161 35.81 41.10 -4.15
N VAL A 162 34.85 40.61 -3.36
CA VAL A 162 34.84 40.76 -1.90
C VAL A 162 36.09 40.10 -1.27
N ARG A 163 36.50 38.91 -1.73
CA ARG A 163 37.73 38.25 -1.27
C ARG A 163 38.98 39.06 -1.57
N VAL A 164 39.09 39.61 -2.78
CA VAL A 164 40.20 40.49 -3.16
C VAL A 164 40.23 41.72 -2.26
N GLU A 165 39.07 42.37 -2.03
CA GLU A 165 38.97 43.54 -1.15
C GLU A 165 39.39 43.23 0.30
N LEU A 166 38.95 42.10 0.85
CA LEU A 166 39.35 41.64 2.18
C LEU A 166 40.86 41.37 2.26
N GLN A 167 41.47 40.77 1.24
CA GLN A 167 42.92 40.59 1.18
C GLN A 167 43.67 41.93 1.09
N THR A 168 43.18 42.90 0.33
CA THR A 168 43.76 44.25 0.29
C THR A 168 43.68 44.92 1.68
N LYS A 169 42.53 44.85 2.36
CA LYS A 169 42.37 45.38 3.71
C LYS A 169 43.27 44.69 4.74
N LYS A 170 43.54 43.39 4.59
CA LYS A 170 44.53 42.64 5.39
C LYS A 170 45.93 43.26 5.31
N GLN A 171 46.38 43.60 4.11
CA GLN A 171 47.69 44.22 3.92
C GLN A 171 47.76 45.62 4.53
N VAL A 172 46.68 46.41 4.39
CA VAL A 172 46.58 47.75 5.00
C VAL A 172 46.62 47.70 6.53
N ILE A 173 45.88 46.77 7.14
CA ILE A 173 45.88 46.61 8.60
C ILE A 173 47.25 46.17 9.10
N ARG A 174 47.88 45.17 8.43
CA ARG A 174 49.23 44.72 8.75
C ARG A 174 50.24 45.87 8.71
N GLY A 175 50.22 46.69 7.66
CA GLY A 175 51.06 47.88 7.56
C GLY A 175 50.86 48.80 8.76
N LYS A 176 49.61 49.19 9.07
CA LYS A 176 49.31 50.10 10.19
C LYS A 176 49.68 49.55 11.57
N THR A 177 49.54 48.24 11.80
CA THR A 177 49.95 47.61 13.07
C THR A 177 51.47 47.47 13.22
N VAL A 178 52.21 47.37 12.13
CA VAL A 178 53.69 47.39 12.14
C VAL A 178 54.18 48.83 12.40
N PHE A 179 53.60 49.82 11.71
CA PHE A 179 53.91 51.23 11.96
C PHE A 179 53.55 51.71 13.37
N SER A 180 52.50 51.16 14.01
CA SER A 180 52.14 51.49 15.40
C SER A 180 53.00 50.78 16.46
N LYS A 181 53.89 49.87 16.07
CA LYS A 181 54.90 49.25 16.96
C LYS A 181 56.29 49.90 16.81
N GLU A 182 56.50 50.71 15.78
CA GLU A 182 57.75 51.42 15.50
C GLU A 182 57.79 52.86 16.06
N PHE A 183 56.74 53.26 16.79
CA PHE A 183 56.67 54.46 17.64
C PHE A 183 56.21 54.05 19.04
#